data_AF-A0A9J6GAJ3-F1
#
_entry.id   AF-A0A9J6GAJ3-F1
#
_cell.length_a   1.000
_cell.length_b   1.000
_cell.length_c   1.000
_cell.angle_alpha   90.00
_cell.angle_beta   90.00
_cell.angle_gamma   90.00
#
_symmetry.space_group_name_H-M   'P 1'
#
loop_
_entity.id
_entity.type
_entity.pdbx_description
1 polymer ?
#
loop_
_entity_poly.entity_id
_entity_poly.type
_entity_poly.pdbx_seq_one_letter_code
_entity_poly.pdbx_strand_id
1 'polypeptide(L)'
;MTWIQRQPDIVKRVQVIHLVRDPRAIYASRRHLRWCKLDKTCGSIRTLCSQMRSDLDSFEELAGKIGKARTDRLRFEDLVADHINETVRLYAKLGLEYGQSVETYLEFHTKADSKDMKNPYSTKRNPRIVLHSWKKKLSRRRIISIQKTCNDVMRRLGYQFL
;
A
#
# COMPACT_ATOMS: atom_id res chain seq x y z
N MET A 1 -16.85 -4.98 13.72
CA MET A 1 -15.83 -5.07 14.80
C MET A 1 -16.20 -6.00 15.96
N THR A 2 -17.19 -6.89 15.83
CA THR A 2 -17.59 -7.89 16.85
C THR A 2 -16.75 -9.17 16.82
N TRP A 3 -16.06 -9.45 15.72
CA TRP A 3 -15.31 -10.70 15.53
C TRP A 3 -14.10 -10.81 16.48
N ILE A 4 -13.33 -9.73 16.67
CA ILE A 4 -12.13 -9.70 17.54
C ILE A 4 -12.48 -10.02 18.99
N GLN A 5 -13.57 -9.45 19.50
CA GLN A 5 -14.04 -9.71 20.87
C GLN A 5 -14.53 -11.15 21.05
N ARG A 6 -15.01 -11.78 19.98
CA ARG A 6 -15.51 -13.17 19.99
C ARG A 6 -14.41 -14.21 19.80
N GLN A 7 -13.17 -13.80 19.51
CA GLN A 7 -12.06 -14.70 19.16
C GLN A 7 -10.75 -14.30 19.89
N PRO A 8 -10.75 -14.24 21.24
CA PRO A 8 -9.61 -13.75 22.02
C PRO A 8 -8.34 -14.58 21.81
N ASP A 9 -8.46 -15.88 21.52
CA ASP A 9 -7.32 -16.77 21.32
C ASP A 9 -6.63 -16.52 19.98
N ILE A 10 -7.39 -16.24 18.92
CA ILE A 10 -6.87 -15.90 17.60
C ILE A 10 -6.15 -14.55 17.67
N VAL A 11 -6.74 -13.57 18.35
CA VAL A 11 -6.19 -12.22 18.49
C VAL A 11 -4.79 -12.23 19.13
N LYS A 12 -4.51 -13.17 20.03
CA LYS A 12 -3.18 -13.33 20.66
C LYS A 12 -2.11 -13.88 19.70
N ARG A 13 -2.51 -14.50 18.58
CA ARG A 13 -1.62 -15.22 17.64
C ARG A 13 -1.53 -14.56 16.27
N VAL A 14 -2.22 -13.44 16.04
CA VAL A 14 -2.24 -12.75 14.76
C VAL A 14 -1.36 -11.51 14.79
N GLN A 15 -0.62 -11.32 13.70
CA GLN A 15 0.07 -10.08 13.34
C GLN A 15 -0.68 -9.44 12.17
N VAL A 16 -0.91 -8.13 12.21
CA VAL A 16 -1.64 -7.39 11.17
C VAL A 16 -0.74 -6.36 10.52
N ILE A 17 -0.52 -6.50 9.21
CA ILE A 17 0.21 -5.53 8.40
C ILE A 17 -0.79 -4.72 7.59
N HIS A 18 -0.84 -3.42 7.83
CA HIS A 18 -1.59 -2.48 7.01
C HIS A 18 -0.68 -1.90 5.93
N LEU A 19 -0.69 -2.55 4.76
CA LEU A 19 -0.01 -2.07 3.58
C LEU A 19 -0.78 -0.87 2.99
N VAL A 20 -0.15 0.29 2.99
CA VAL A 20 -0.73 1.53 2.47
C VAL A 20 0.06 2.02 1.26
N ARG A 21 -0.57 2.83 0.40
CA ARG A 21 0.05 3.35 -0.81
C ARG A 21 -0.48 4.74 -1.13
N ASP A 22 0.33 5.55 -1.81
CA ASP A 22 -0.03 6.92 -2.20
C ASP A 22 -1.31 6.90 -3.05
N PRO A 23 -2.37 7.64 -2.68
CA PRO A 23 -3.63 7.67 -3.43
C PRO A 23 -3.44 8.15 -4.88
N ARG A 24 -2.44 8.99 -5.14
CA ARG A 24 -2.07 9.42 -6.50
C ARG A 24 -1.55 8.24 -7.31
N ALA A 25 -0.71 7.40 -6.71
CA ALA A 25 -0.16 6.20 -7.34
C ALA A 25 -1.24 5.14 -7.58
N ILE A 26 -2.13 4.92 -6.60
CA ILE A 26 -3.27 4.00 -6.75
C ILE A 26 -4.17 4.45 -7.90
N TYR A 27 -4.57 5.72 -7.92
CA TYR A 27 -5.43 6.27 -8.97
C TYR A 27 -4.76 6.16 -10.36
N ALA A 28 -3.47 6.51 -10.46
CA ALA A 28 -2.71 6.40 -11.70
C ALA A 28 -2.58 4.94 -12.20
N SER A 29 -2.51 3.97 -11.28
CA SER A 29 -2.47 2.55 -11.63
C SER A 29 -3.83 2.06 -12.16
N ARG A 30 -4.92 2.52 -11.53
CA ARG A 30 -6.29 2.07 -11.79
C ARG A 30 -6.91 2.67 -13.05
N ARG A 31 -6.63 3.95 -13.36
CA ARG A 31 -7.29 4.71 -14.45
C ARG A 31 -7.19 4.09 -15.85
N HIS A 32 -6.20 3.22 -16.08
CA HIS A 32 -6.00 2.55 -17.38
C HIS A 32 -6.76 1.22 -17.49
N LEU A 33 -7.29 0.70 -16.38
CA LEU A 33 -8.06 -0.54 -16.37
C LEU A 33 -9.51 -0.26 -16.74
N ARG A 34 -9.99 -0.85 -17.84
CA ARG A 34 -11.35 -0.60 -18.35
C ARG A 34 -12.41 -0.90 -17.29
N TRP A 35 -12.31 -2.03 -16.60
CA TRP A 35 -13.26 -2.44 -15.56
C TRP A 35 -13.30 -1.44 -14.40
N CYS A 36 -12.14 -0.99 -13.93
CA CYS A 36 -12.05 -0.07 -12.80
C CYS A 36 -12.53 1.34 -13.17
N LYS A 37 -12.31 1.76 -14.43
CA LYS A 37 -12.79 3.04 -14.94
C LYS A 37 -14.32 3.09 -14.99
N LEU A 38 -14.97 1.98 -15.31
CA LEU A 38 -16.43 1.86 -15.36
C LEU A 38 -17.04 1.69 -13.97
N ASP A 39 -16.28 1.09 -13.05
CA ASP A 39 -16.70 0.88 -11.68
C ASP A 39 -16.58 2.18 -10.84
N LYS A 40 -17.72 2.65 -10.32
CA LYS A 40 -17.80 3.90 -9.54
C LYS A 40 -17.09 3.80 -8.18
N THR A 41 -16.86 2.59 -7.67
CA THR A 41 -16.15 2.38 -6.41
C THR A 41 -14.63 2.39 -6.61
N CYS A 42 -14.16 1.88 -7.75
CA CYS A 42 -12.75 1.74 -8.07
C CYS A 42 -12.15 2.98 -8.74
N GLY A 43 -12.83 3.56 -9.74
CA GLY A 43 -12.31 4.63 -10.58
C GLY A 43 -12.47 6.04 -9.99
N SER A 44 -13.29 6.20 -8.95
CA SER A 44 -13.55 7.47 -8.29
C SER A 44 -12.49 7.78 -7.23
N ILE A 45 -11.80 8.91 -7.36
CA ILE A 45 -10.85 9.35 -6.33
C ILE A 45 -11.54 9.67 -5.00
N ARG A 46 -12.77 10.20 -5.04
CA ARG A 46 -13.55 10.49 -3.83
C ARG A 46 -13.86 9.21 -3.08
N THR A 47 -14.27 8.16 -3.81
CA THR A 47 -14.58 6.86 -3.20
C THR A 47 -13.32 6.19 -2.66
N LEU A 48 -12.23 6.17 -3.43
CA LEU A 48 -10.93 5.66 -2.97
C LEU A 48 -10.51 6.33 -1.66
N CYS A 49 -10.52 7.66 -1.60
CA CYS A 49 -10.06 8.36 -0.40
C CYS A 49 -11.05 8.25 0.76
N SER A 50 -12.35 8.08 0.51
CA SER A 50 -13.32 7.72 1.55
C SER A 50 -13.05 6.33 2.13
N GLN A 51 -12.74 5.35 1.29
CA GLN A 51 -12.39 4.00 1.72
C GLN A 51 -11.09 4.02 2.52
N MET A 52 -10.05 4.69 2.02
CA MET A 52 -8.78 4.82 2.74
C MET A 52 -8.95 5.48 4.12
N ARG A 53 -9.83 6.49 4.28
CA ARG A 53 -10.14 7.06 5.61
C ARG A 53 -10.71 6.00 6.53
N SER A 54 -11.75 5.30 6.07
CA SER A 54 -12.39 4.23 6.83
C SER A 54 -11.41 3.12 7.20
N ASP A 55 -10.50 2.76 6.30
CA ASP A 55 -9.46 1.74 6.54
C ASP A 55 -8.45 2.22 7.58
N LEU A 56 -8.03 3.49 7.54
CA LEU A 56 -7.14 4.07 8.53
C LEU A 56 -7.79 4.11 9.92
N ASP A 57 -9.05 4.53 10.01
CA ASP A 57 -9.82 4.59 11.26
C ASP A 57 -10.01 3.18 11.83
N SER A 58 -10.38 2.22 10.99
CA SER A 58 -10.56 0.82 11.37
C SER A 58 -9.25 0.18 11.85
N PHE A 59 -8.13 0.50 11.20
CA PHE A 59 -6.82 0.02 11.62
C PHE A 59 -6.38 0.64 12.95
N GLU A 60 -6.65 1.92 13.18
CA GLU A 60 -6.34 2.58 14.46
C GLU A 60 -7.15 1.99 15.61
N GLU A 61 -8.44 1.73 15.38
CA GLU A 61 -9.28 1.01 16.35
C GLU A 61 -8.77 -0.41 16.62
N LEU A 62 -8.40 -1.14 15.56
CA LEU A 62 -7.82 -2.47 15.65
C LEU A 62 -6.53 -2.47 16.47
N ALA A 63 -5.60 -1.57 16.15
CA ALA A 63 -4.32 -1.43 16.84
C ALA A 63 -4.50 -1.05 18.32
N GLY A 64 -5.51 -0.22 18.65
CA GLY A 64 -5.88 0.08 20.03
C GLY A 64 -6.35 -1.16 20.81
N LYS A 65 -7.05 -2.09 20.15
CA LYS A 65 -7.57 -3.32 20.75
C LYS A 65 -6.53 -4.43 20.87
N ILE A 66 -5.78 -4.68 19.79
CA ILE A 66 -4.84 -5.81 19.73
C ILE A 66 -3.41 -5.39 20.05
N GLY A 67 -3.13 -4.10 20.25
CA GLY A 67 -1.85 -3.59 20.69
C GLY A 67 -0.85 -3.34 19.55
N LYS A 68 -0.05 -2.27 19.71
CA LYS A 68 0.93 -1.83 18.70
C LYS A 68 2.01 -2.87 18.38
N ALA A 69 2.33 -3.76 19.31
CA ALA A 69 3.30 -4.84 19.09
C ALA A 69 2.82 -5.91 18.09
N ARG A 70 1.53 -5.95 17.78
CA ARG A 70 0.91 -6.90 16.83
C ARG A 70 0.41 -6.24 15.55
N THR A 71 0.66 -4.95 15.38
CA THR A 71 0.19 -4.19 14.24
C THR A 71 1.31 -3.37 13.66
N ASP A 72 1.49 -3.44 12.35
CA ASP A 72 2.44 -2.61 11.65
C ASP A 72 1.81 -1.92 10.45
N ARG A 73 2.19 -0.67 10.18
CA ARG A 73 1.76 0.05 8.98
C ARG A 73 2.96 0.20 8.06
N LEU A 74 2.89 -0.43 6.90
CA LEU A 74 3.96 -0.45 5.91
C LEU A 74 3.54 0.38 4.69
N ARG A 75 4.33 1.40 4.33
CA ARG A 75 4.08 2.12 3.08
C ARG A 75 4.74 1.37 1.93
N PHE A 76 3.98 1.15 0.88
CA PHE A 76 4.47 0.55 -0.35
C PHE A 76 5.68 1.31 -0.90
N GLU A 77 5.72 2.64 -0.77
CA GLU A 77 6.82 3.45 -1.26
C GLU A 77 8.13 3.21 -0.51
N ASP A 78 8.07 3.00 0.82
CA ASP A 78 9.26 2.69 1.62
C ASP A 78 9.76 1.28 1.28
N LEU A 79 8.84 0.31 1.22
CA LEU A 79 9.14 -1.06 0.82
C LEU A 79 9.78 -1.11 -0.56
N VAL A 80 9.33 -0.32 -1.53
CA VAL A 80 9.93 -0.33 -2.86
C VAL A 80 11.27 0.42 -2.90
N ALA A 81 11.41 1.50 -2.13
CA ALA A 81 12.65 2.28 -2.09
C ALA A 81 13.82 1.49 -1.49
N ASP A 82 13.58 0.70 -0.44
CA ASP A 82 14.58 -0.13 0.24
C ASP A 82 14.02 -1.54 0.54
N HIS A 83 13.73 -2.27 -0.53
CA HIS A 83 13.05 -3.58 -0.47
C HIS A 83 13.79 -4.64 0.33
N ILE A 84 15.13 -4.61 0.38
CA ILE A 84 15.89 -5.54 1.21
C ILE A 84 15.70 -5.18 2.68
N ASN A 85 16.06 -3.97 3.10
CA ASN A 85 16.05 -3.62 4.52
C ASN A 85 14.63 -3.55 5.10
N GLU A 86 13.64 -3.05 4.34
CA GLU A 86 12.25 -3.03 4.79
C GLU A 86 11.68 -4.44 4.94
N THR A 87 12.07 -5.38 4.07
CA THR A 87 11.67 -6.78 4.23
C THR A 87 12.33 -7.42 5.45
N VAL A 88 13.63 -7.18 5.68
CA VAL A 88 14.33 -7.64 6.89
C VAL A 88 13.64 -7.11 8.17
N ARG A 89 13.33 -5.80 8.22
CA ARG A 89 12.62 -5.18 9.34
C ARG A 89 11.23 -5.80 9.54
N LEU A 90 10.51 -6.05 8.44
CA LEU A 90 9.19 -6.67 8.50
C LEU A 90 9.27 -8.10 9.05
N TYR A 91 10.20 -8.91 8.55
CA TYR A 91 10.42 -10.28 9.02
C TYR A 91 10.76 -10.32 10.51
N ALA A 92 11.68 -9.46 10.96
CA ALA A 92 12.01 -9.33 12.37
C ALA A 92 10.79 -8.96 13.24
N LYS A 93 9.95 -8.01 12.80
CA LYS A 93 8.70 -7.66 13.51
C LYS A 93 7.72 -8.82 13.60
N LEU A 94 7.67 -9.67 12.58
CA LEU A 94 6.79 -10.84 12.53
C LEU A 94 7.37 -12.05 13.30
N GLY A 95 8.61 -11.98 13.78
CA GLY A 95 9.32 -13.13 14.35
C GLY A 95 9.64 -14.21 13.32
N LEU A 96 9.83 -13.82 12.06
CA LEU A 96 10.18 -14.70 10.95
C LEU A 96 11.65 -14.56 10.59
N GLU A 97 12.26 -15.67 10.15
CA GLU A 97 13.64 -15.67 9.67
C GLU A 97 13.73 -15.14 8.24
N TYR A 98 14.59 -14.15 8.02
CA TYR A 98 14.94 -13.69 6.67
C TYR A 98 16.05 -14.59 6.11
N GLY A 99 15.71 -15.44 5.15
CA GLY A 99 16.63 -16.39 4.52
C GLY A 99 16.90 -16.10 3.03
N GLN A 100 17.84 -16.85 2.46
CA GLN A 100 18.28 -16.70 1.06
C GLN A 100 17.13 -16.82 0.04
N SER A 101 16.11 -17.63 0.34
CA SER A 101 14.94 -17.82 -0.52
C SER A 101 14.13 -16.52 -0.66
N VAL A 102 14.02 -15.74 0.42
CA VAL A 102 13.33 -14.44 0.45
C VAL A 102 14.14 -13.41 -0.36
N GLU A 103 15.44 -13.35 -0.15
CA GLU A 103 16.33 -12.46 -0.91
C GLU A 103 16.26 -12.75 -2.42
N THR A 104 16.35 -14.03 -2.79
CA THR A 104 16.23 -14.47 -4.19
C THR A 104 14.88 -14.09 -4.78
N TYR A 105 13.80 -14.25 -4.01
CA TYR A 105 12.46 -13.83 -4.43
C TYR A 105 12.40 -12.32 -4.69
N LEU A 106 12.96 -11.51 -3.78
CA LEU A 106 12.99 -10.06 -3.92
C LEU A 106 13.79 -9.62 -5.14
N GLU A 107 14.98 -10.18 -5.36
CA GLU A 107 15.79 -9.86 -6.53
C GLU A 107 15.08 -10.20 -7.85
N PHE A 108 14.44 -11.37 -7.90
CA PHE A 108 13.73 -11.81 -9.10
C PHE A 108 12.50 -10.95 -9.40
N HIS A 109 11.77 -10.51 -8.37
CA HIS A 109 10.56 -9.71 -8.53
C HIS A 109 10.82 -8.21 -8.67
N THR A 110 12.04 -7.74 -8.39
CA THR A 110 12.45 -6.35 -8.62
C THR A 110 13.11 -6.12 -9.98
N LYS A 111 13.45 -7.20 -10.69
CA LYS A 111 13.97 -7.19 -12.07
C LYS A 111 12.84 -7.44 -13.06
N ALA A 112 12.08 -6.37 -13.39
CA ALA A 112 10.99 -6.43 -14.35
C ALA A 112 11.45 -6.07 -15.78
N ASP A 113 10.97 -6.85 -16.76
CA ASP A 113 11.16 -6.54 -18.17
C ASP A 113 10.05 -5.62 -18.73
N SER A 114 10.10 -5.34 -20.04
CA SER A 114 9.11 -4.48 -20.69
C SER A 114 7.69 -5.07 -20.72
N LYS A 115 7.55 -6.40 -20.75
CA LYS A 115 6.25 -7.10 -20.73
C LYS A 115 5.65 -7.05 -19.33
N ASP A 116 6.45 -7.30 -18.31
CA ASP A 116 6.07 -7.17 -16.90
C ASP A 116 5.54 -5.78 -16.59
N MET A 117 6.26 -4.75 -17.05
CA MET A 117 5.90 -3.35 -16.81
C MET A 117 4.63 -2.91 -17.55
N LYS A 118 4.23 -3.61 -18.63
CA LYS A 118 2.96 -3.39 -19.34
C LYS A 118 1.79 -4.13 -18.69
N ASN A 119 2.04 -5.27 -18.04
CA ASN A 119 1.00 -6.03 -17.34
C ASN A 119 0.66 -5.37 -16.00
N PRO A 120 -0.55 -4.79 -15.82
CA PRO A 120 -0.94 -4.13 -14.57
C PRO A 120 -1.01 -5.08 -13.37
N TYR A 121 -1.11 -6.40 -13.59
CA TYR A 121 -1.21 -7.42 -12.55
C TYR A 121 0.10 -8.17 -12.30
N SER A 122 1.18 -7.90 -13.05
CA SER A 122 2.47 -8.56 -12.80
C SER A 122 2.97 -8.22 -11.39
N THR A 123 3.50 -9.24 -10.72
CA THR A 123 4.18 -9.13 -9.42
C THR A 123 5.61 -8.65 -9.59
N LYS A 124 6.14 -8.62 -10.82
CA LYS A 124 7.46 -8.09 -11.13
C LYS A 124 7.39 -6.61 -11.45
N ARG A 125 8.23 -5.82 -10.78
CA ARG A 125 8.27 -4.36 -10.93
C ARG A 125 9.69 -3.82 -10.82
N ASN A 126 10.03 -2.83 -11.64
CA ASN A 126 11.27 -2.08 -11.44
C ASN A 126 11.05 -0.96 -10.39
N PRO A 127 11.69 -1.03 -9.21
CA PRO A 127 11.49 -0.07 -8.12
C PRO A 127 11.72 1.39 -8.54
N ARG A 128 12.77 1.64 -9.34
CA ARG A 128 13.17 2.98 -9.79
C ARG A 128 12.09 3.66 -10.63
N ILE A 129 11.29 2.86 -11.34
CA ILE A 129 10.23 3.38 -12.22
C ILE A 129 8.92 3.56 -11.46
N VAL A 130 8.54 2.57 -10.64
CA VAL A 130 7.19 2.50 -10.06
C VAL A 130 6.92 3.64 -9.08
N LEU A 131 7.87 4.01 -8.23
CA LEU A 131 7.74 5.02 -7.17
C LEU A 131 7.23 6.37 -7.67
N HIS A 132 7.69 6.80 -8.85
CA HIS A 132 7.40 8.12 -9.39
C HIS A 132 6.61 8.09 -10.70
N SER A 133 6.19 6.91 -11.17
CA SER A 133 5.46 6.75 -12.43
C SER A 133 4.18 7.58 -12.50
N TRP A 134 3.49 7.79 -11.38
CA TRP A 134 2.27 8.58 -11.32
C TRP A 134 2.49 10.06 -11.67
N LYS A 135 3.69 10.61 -11.40
CA LYS A 135 4.04 12.00 -11.75
C LYS A 135 4.03 12.21 -13.26
N LYS A 136 4.40 11.18 -14.03
CA LYS A 136 4.37 11.19 -15.51
C LYS A 136 2.99 10.87 -16.07
N LYS A 137 2.19 10.07 -15.36
CA LYS A 137 0.86 9.59 -15.82
C LYS A 137 -0.29 10.55 -15.53
N LEU A 138 -0.11 11.49 -14.60
CA LEU A 138 -1.15 12.42 -14.16
C LEU A 138 -0.75 13.87 -14.50
N SER A 139 -1.71 14.66 -14.99
CA SER A 139 -1.50 16.09 -15.18
C SER A 139 -1.42 16.81 -13.82
N ARG A 140 -0.73 17.96 -13.78
CA ARG A 140 -0.63 18.80 -12.56
C ARG A 140 -2.00 19.12 -11.96
N ARG A 141 -2.99 19.51 -12.79
CA ARG A 141 -4.38 19.74 -12.36
C ARG A 141 -4.99 18.51 -11.68
N ARG A 142 -4.75 17.32 -12.24
CA ARG A 142 -5.26 16.06 -11.66
C ARG A 142 -4.58 15.75 -10.33
N ILE A 143 -3.26 15.95 -10.23
CA ILE A 143 -2.53 15.75 -8.97
C ILE A 143 -3.06 16.69 -7.89
N ILE A 144 -3.21 17.98 -8.18
CA ILE A 144 -3.75 18.96 -7.22
C ILE A 144 -5.17 18.57 -6.78
N SER A 145 -6.01 18.12 -7.72
CA SER A 145 -7.37 17.65 -7.40
C SER A 145 -7.38 16.43 -6.47
N ILE A 146 -6.49 15.45 -6.69
CA ILE A 146 -6.31 14.30 -5.79
C ILE A 146 -5.83 14.77 -4.42
N GLN A 147 -4.82 15.63 -4.36
CA GLN A 147 -4.28 16.18 -3.10
C GLN A 147 -5.33 16.93 -2.28
N LYS A 148 -6.23 17.67 -2.93
CA LYS A 148 -7.37 18.32 -2.27
C LYS A 148 -8.37 17.29 -1.75
N THR A 149 -8.71 16.30 -2.57
CA THR A 149 -9.71 15.27 -2.23
C THR A 149 -9.24 14.34 -1.11
N CYS A 150 -7.94 14.08 -1.01
CA CYS A 150 -7.34 13.07 -0.12
C CYS A 150 -6.37 13.70 0.89
N ASN A 151 -6.54 15.00 1.17
CA ASN A 151 -5.58 15.79 1.94
C ASN A 151 -5.26 15.16 3.31
N ASP A 152 -6.29 14.83 4.05
CA ASP A 152 -6.24 14.21 5.37
C ASP A 152 -5.60 12.82 5.34
N VAL A 153 -5.99 11.96 4.39
CA VAL A 153 -5.38 10.63 4.18
C VAL A 153 -3.89 10.78 3.91
N MET A 154 -3.51 11.69 3.01
CA MET A 154 -2.11 11.91 2.67
C MET A 154 -1.29 12.42 3.85
N ARG A 155 -1.84 13.35 4.64
CA ARG A 155 -1.20 13.83 5.87
C ARG A 155 -1.01 12.71 6.90
N ARG A 156 -2.05 11.91 7.16
CA ARG A 156 -2.00 10.76 8.09
C ARG A 156 -0.97 9.71 7.69
N LEU A 157 -0.68 9.60 6.41
CA LEU A 157 0.29 8.65 5.84
C LEU A 157 1.68 9.27 5.57
N GLY A 158 1.87 10.55 5.91
CA GLY A 158 3.16 11.24 5.73
C GLY A 158 3.55 11.47 4.27
N TYR A 159 2.58 11.59 3.36
CA TYR A 159 2.85 11.90 1.95
C TYR A 159 3.01 13.41 1.74
N GLN A 160 4.05 13.77 0.99
CA GLN A 160 4.33 15.16 0.63
C GLN A 160 3.42 15.66 -0.49
N PHE A 161 3.07 16.94 -0.41
CA PHE A 161 2.27 17.65 -1.40
C PHE A 161 3.18 18.30 -2.46
N LEU A 162 2.71 18.31 -3.71
CA LEU A 162 3.28 19.11 -4.81
C LEU A 162 2.70 20.52 -4.84
#